data_AF-A0A9E4CJY5-F1
#
_entry.id   AF-A0A9E4CJY5-F1
#
_cell.length_a   1.000
_cell.length_b   1.000
_cell.length_c   1.000
_cell.angle_alpha   90.00
_cell.angle_beta   90.00
_cell.angle_gamma   90.00
#
_symmetry.space_group_name_H-M   'P 1'
#
loop_
_entity.id
_entity.type
_entity.pdbx_description
1 polymer ?
#
loop_
_entity_poly.entity_id
_entity_poly.type
_entity_poly.pdbx_seq_one_letter_code
_entity_poly.pdbx_strand_id
1 'polypeptide(L)'
;DGFALPSLLNWDVNMSYSLSLRPPEKKSPNAPAPGDVPPDTLDDDILDANRISDENPSGSLLVTDRQLEEFEGLNVPWNLSMNFNFRYNDNQGDISRTFSTNLNAGVRLTKNWNVTYRANLNLRDREIVDQRFHVERDLHCWQLSFDWSPNPNFTFYRLEIRVKESLLRDLKLTKTANGNRPF
;
A
#
# COMPACT_ATOMS: atom_id res chain seq x y z
N ASP A 1 -36.88 -28.04 33.19
CA ASP A 1 -35.92 -26.92 33.35
C ASP A 1 -35.19 -26.68 32.04
N GLY A 2 -35.74 -25.77 31.24
CA GLY A 2 -35.26 -25.47 29.89
C GLY A 2 -34.06 -24.54 29.94
N PHE A 3 -32.89 -25.06 29.60
CA PHE A 3 -31.66 -24.28 29.44
C PHE A 3 -31.81 -23.39 28.20
N ALA A 4 -32.25 -22.15 28.40
CA ALA A 4 -32.20 -21.13 27.36
C ALA A 4 -30.73 -20.74 27.17
N LEU A 5 -30.14 -21.15 26.05
CA LEU A 5 -28.80 -20.69 25.69
C LEU A 5 -28.83 -19.16 25.57
N PRO A 6 -27.88 -18.43 26.19
CA PRO A 6 -27.77 -16.99 25.95
C PRO A 6 -27.53 -16.78 24.47
N SER A 7 -28.40 -16.02 23.79
CA SER A 7 -28.13 -15.61 22.43
C SER A 7 -26.84 -14.80 22.44
N LEU A 8 -25.90 -15.17 21.56
CA LEU A 8 -24.66 -14.43 21.39
C LEU A 8 -25.02 -13.11 20.69
N LEU A 9 -25.44 -12.11 21.48
CA LEU A 9 -26.08 -10.90 20.96
C LEU A 9 -25.15 -10.06 20.06
N ASN A 10 -23.82 -10.22 20.11
CA ASN A 10 -22.90 -9.33 19.40
C ASN A 10 -21.60 -10.03 18.97
N TRP A 11 -21.19 -9.85 17.70
CA TRP A 11 -19.91 -10.33 17.16
C TRP A 11 -19.21 -9.19 16.43
N ASP A 12 -17.90 -9.02 16.66
CA ASP A 12 -17.06 -8.11 15.88
C ASP A 12 -15.82 -8.90 15.42
N VAL A 13 -15.59 -8.89 14.12
CA VAL A 13 -14.44 -9.53 13.47
C VAL A 13 -13.69 -8.43 12.72
N ASN A 14 -12.45 -8.19 13.12
CA ASN A 14 -11.55 -7.28 12.45
C ASN A 14 -10.37 -8.06 11.88
N MET A 15 -10.10 -7.87 10.59
CA MET A 15 -9.09 -8.58 9.84
C MET A 15 -8.27 -7.59 9.01
N SER A 16 -6.98 -7.50 9.29
CA SER A 16 -6.05 -6.58 8.65
C SER A 16 -4.99 -7.34 7.86
N TYR A 17 -4.80 -6.97 6.59
CA TYR A 17 -3.75 -7.48 5.72
C TYR A 17 -2.89 -6.34 5.21
N SER A 18 -1.59 -6.56 5.11
CA SER A 18 -0.64 -5.60 4.56
C SER A 18 0.40 -6.33 3.72
N LEU A 19 0.55 -5.90 2.48
CA LEU A 19 1.51 -6.40 1.50
C LEU A 19 2.36 -5.23 1.03
N SER A 20 3.66 -5.45 0.84
CA SER A 20 4.54 -4.42 0.29
C SER A 20 5.72 -5.02 -0.43
N LEU A 21 6.10 -4.43 -1.56
CA LEU A 21 7.34 -4.70 -2.26
C LEU A 21 8.29 -3.52 -2.09
N ARG A 22 9.51 -3.81 -1.67
CA ARG A 22 10.60 -2.83 -1.59
C ARG A 22 11.70 -3.25 -2.56
N PRO A 23 12.18 -2.35 -3.44
CA PRO A 23 13.33 -2.61 -4.28
C PRO A 23 14.54 -3.06 -3.45
N PRO A 24 15.34 -4.02 -3.94
CA PRO A 24 16.61 -4.35 -3.32
C PRO A 24 17.52 -3.11 -3.33
N GLU A 25 18.11 -2.81 -2.18
CA GLU A 25 19.03 -1.68 -2.03
C GLU A 25 20.27 -1.91 -2.91
N LYS A 26 20.56 -0.99 -3.84
CA LYS A 26 21.83 -1.04 -4.57
C LYS A 26 22.95 -0.72 -3.58
N LYS A 27 23.68 -1.74 -3.14
CA LYS A 27 24.90 -1.57 -2.34
C LYS A 27 25.84 -0.62 -3.09
N SER A 28 26.07 0.57 -2.56
CA SER A 28 27.03 1.53 -3.12
C SER A 28 28.42 0.88 -3.10
N PRO A 29 29.17 0.86 -4.22
CA PRO A 29 30.50 0.26 -4.25
C PRO A 29 31.51 0.89 -3.29
N ASN A 30 31.26 2.11 -2.78
CA ASN A 30 32.23 2.89 -2.01
C ASN A 30 31.65 3.44 -0.69
N ALA A 31 31.01 2.60 0.13
CA ALA A 31 30.96 2.90 1.56
C ALA A 31 32.29 2.42 2.16
N PRO A 32 33.11 3.29 2.79
CA PRO A 32 34.28 2.82 3.54
C PRO A 32 33.77 1.88 4.63
N ALA A 33 34.35 0.69 4.73
CA ALA A 33 34.06 -0.19 5.84
C ALA A 33 34.47 0.53 7.15
N PRO A 34 33.67 0.49 8.22
CA PRO A 34 34.16 0.92 9.53
C PRO A 34 35.18 -0.12 9.97
N GLY A 35 36.47 0.13 9.72
CA GLY A 35 37.53 -0.78 10.16
C GLY A 35 38.84 -0.80 9.39
N ASP A 36 39.16 0.15 8.52
CA ASP A 36 40.47 0.22 7.85
C ASP A 36 41.59 0.63 8.84
N VAL A 37 41.90 -0.24 9.80
CA VAL A 37 43.22 -0.34 10.42
C VAL A 37 43.94 -1.47 9.67
N PRO A 38 45.04 -1.22 8.96
CA PRO A 38 45.72 -2.28 8.24
C PRO A 38 46.47 -3.16 9.26
N PRO A 39 46.20 -4.47 9.34
CA PRO A 39 47.08 -5.38 10.03
C PRO A 39 48.16 -5.81 9.04
N ASP A 40 49.33 -5.22 9.21
CA ASP A 40 50.58 -5.83 8.77
C ASP A 40 50.77 -7.12 9.59
N THR A 41 50.54 -8.29 8.98
CA THR A 41 51.25 -9.56 9.26
C THR A 41 50.88 -10.61 8.22
N LEU A 42 51.94 -11.30 7.77
CA LEU A 42 52.01 -12.33 6.74
C LEU A 42 51.39 -13.69 7.16
N ASP A 43 51.09 -14.48 6.12
CA ASP A 43 51.09 -15.95 6.01
C ASP A 43 50.01 -16.80 6.73
N ASP A 44 49.18 -17.52 5.95
CA ASP A 44 49.27 -18.98 5.68
C ASP A 44 47.91 -19.62 5.32
N ASP A 45 47.95 -20.49 4.30
CA ASP A 45 46.90 -21.36 3.76
C ASP A 45 46.18 -22.21 4.82
N ILE A 46 44.87 -22.49 4.68
CA ILE A 46 44.22 -23.83 4.75
C ILE A 46 42.77 -23.75 4.17
N LEU A 47 42.45 -24.70 3.29
CA LEU A 47 41.14 -25.05 2.72
C LEU A 47 40.15 -25.56 3.80
N ASP A 48 38.85 -25.24 3.70
CA ASP A 48 37.85 -26.28 3.99
C ASP A 48 36.50 -26.08 3.28
N ALA A 49 36.05 -27.20 2.73
CA ALA A 49 34.79 -27.43 2.10
C ALA A 49 33.75 -27.76 3.16
N ASN A 50 32.74 -26.90 3.33
CA ASN A 50 31.44 -27.35 3.82
C ASN A 50 30.33 -26.32 3.54
N ARG A 51 29.57 -26.56 2.48
CA ARG A 51 28.22 -26.01 2.28
C ARG A 51 27.29 -27.13 1.84
N ILE A 52 26.81 -27.89 2.81
CA ILE A 52 25.56 -28.66 2.71
C ILE A 52 24.61 -28.08 3.76
N SER A 53 23.32 -28.13 3.43
CA SER A 53 22.12 -27.69 4.17
C SER A 53 21.63 -26.30 3.71
N ASP A 54 20.38 -26.10 3.29
CA ASP A 54 19.14 -26.75 3.70
C ASP A 54 18.07 -26.75 2.60
N GLU A 55 17.42 -27.91 2.43
CA GLU A 55 16.07 -28.06 1.87
C GLU A 55 15.04 -27.47 2.85
N ASN A 56 14.10 -26.66 2.37
CA ASN A 56 12.87 -26.32 3.10
C ASN A 56 11.67 -26.41 2.15
N PRO A 57 10.82 -27.45 2.24
CA PRO A 57 9.62 -27.56 1.43
C PRO A 57 8.44 -26.92 2.16
N SER A 58 8.35 -25.59 2.10
CA SER A 58 7.12 -24.88 2.47
C SER A 58 6.35 -24.57 1.20
N GLY A 59 5.29 -25.35 0.94
CA GLY A 59 4.46 -25.26 -0.26
C GLY A 59 3.96 -23.85 -0.52
N SER A 60 4.55 -23.21 -1.53
CA SER A 60 3.99 -22.04 -2.18
C SER A 60 2.92 -22.50 -3.16
N LEU A 61 1.82 -21.74 -3.23
CA LEU A 61 0.88 -21.84 -4.35
C LEU A 61 1.69 -21.74 -5.63
N LEU A 62 1.64 -22.77 -6.49
CA LEU A 62 2.37 -22.81 -7.76
C LEU A 62 1.77 -21.78 -8.72
N VAL A 63 2.13 -20.51 -8.52
CA VAL A 63 2.11 -19.48 -9.55
C VAL A 63 3.05 -20.00 -10.64
N THR A 64 2.52 -20.21 -11.84
CA THR A 64 3.30 -20.80 -12.94
C THR A 64 4.50 -19.91 -13.24
N ASP A 65 5.70 -20.45 -13.43
CA ASP A 65 6.94 -19.68 -13.66
C ASP A 65 6.82 -18.63 -14.78
N ARG A 66 5.96 -18.87 -15.78
CA ARG A 66 5.62 -17.90 -16.85
C ARG A 66 4.95 -16.62 -16.36
N GLN A 67 4.22 -16.67 -15.24
CA GLN A 67 3.60 -15.50 -14.63
C GLN A 67 4.63 -14.70 -13.82
N LEU A 68 5.69 -15.35 -13.31
CA LEU A 68 6.74 -14.70 -12.52
C LEU A 68 7.72 -13.90 -13.39
N GLU A 69 8.05 -14.37 -14.60
CA GLU A 69 8.90 -13.64 -15.56
C GLU A 69 8.30 -12.26 -15.95
N GLU A 70 6.97 -12.12 -15.97
CA GLU A 70 6.29 -10.84 -16.23
C GLU A 70 6.44 -9.85 -15.05
N PHE A 71 6.69 -10.35 -13.83
CA PHE A 71 6.95 -9.54 -12.64
C PHE A 71 8.44 -9.25 -12.39
N GLU A 72 9.38 -9.94 -13.05
CA GLU A 72 10.83 -9.71 -12.88
C GLU A 72 11.28 -8.31 -13.34
N GLY A 73 10.49 -7.64 -14.20
CA GLY A 73 10.72 -6.25 -14.61
C GLY A 73 10.13 -5.19 -13.65
N LEU A 74 9.29 -5.58 -12.69
CA LEU A 74 8.53 -4.67 -11.82
C LEU A 74 9.32 -4.29 -10.56
N ASN A 75 10.48 -3.65 -10.74
CA ASN A 75 11.26 -3.07 -9.63
C ASN A 75 10.66 -1.76 -9.10
N VAL A 76 9.34 -1.72 -8.94
CA VAL A 76 8.56 -0.54 -8.56
C VAL A 76 8.06 -0.75 -7.13
N PRO A 77 8.46 0.09 -6.15
CA PRO A 77 7.97 -0.06 -4.78
C PRO A 77 6.46 0.14 -4.72
N TRP A 78 5.76 -0.81 -4.10
CA TRP A 78 4.33 -0.72 -3.87
C TRP A 78 3.95 -1.22 -2.47
N ASN A 79 2.82 -0.74 -1.97
CA ASN A 79 2.19 -1.20 -0.74
C ASN A 79 0.68 -1.33 -0.96
N LEU A 80 0.09 -2.31 -0.31
CA LEU A 80 -1.34 -2.59 -0.31
C LEU A 80 -1.74 -2.98 1.10
N SER A 81 -2.65 -2.24 1.72
CA SER A 81 -3.27 -2.60 2.99
C SER A 81 -4.77 -2.70 2.85
N MET A 82 -5.35 -3.70 3.48
CA MET A 82 -6.78 -3.96 3.49
C MET A 82 -7.22 -4.24 4.92
N ASN A 83 -8.27 -3.57 5.38
CA ASN A 83 -8.87 -3.80 6.68
C ASN A 83 -10.33 -4.14 6.48
N PHE A 84 -10.72 -5.36 6.84
CA PHE A 84 -12.09 -5.85 6.81
C PHE A 84 -12.65 -5.84 8.24
N ASN A 85 -13.81 -5.23 8.43
CA ASN A 85 -14.54 -5.27 9.68
C ASN A 85 -15.96 -5.78 9.44
N PHE A 86 -16.30 -6.87 10.12
CA PHE A 86 -17.64 -7.42 10.18
C PHE A 86 -18.19 -7.25 11.59
N ARG A 87 -19.37 -6.64 11.70
CA ARG A 87 -20.08 -6.49 12.96
C ARG A 87 -21.48 -7.05 12.83
N TYR A 88 -21.84 -7.91 13.77
CA TYR A 88 -23.19 -8.41 13.99
C TYR A 88 -23.66 -7.91 15.35
N ASN A 89 -24.82 -7.28 15.39
CA ASN A 89 -25.48 -6.86 16.61
C ASN A 89 -26.94 -7.28 16.55
N ASP A 90 -27.41 -7.98 17.58
CA ASP A 90 -28.80 -8.35 17.80
C ASP A 90 -29.24 -7.67 19.10
N ASN A 91 -30.02 -6.61 18.97
CA ASN A 91 -30.59 -5.92 20.12
C ASN A 91 -32.07 -6.28 20.24
N GLN A 92 -32.35 -7.38 20.95
CA GLN A 92 -33.72 -7.82 21.26
C GLN A 92 -34.59 -7.98 20.00
N GLY A 93 -34.02 -8.53 18.92
CA GLY A 93 -34.71 -8.76 17.65
C GLY A 93 -34.44 -7.69 16.57
N ASP A 94 -33.78 -6.58 16.92
CA ASP A 94 -33.24 -5.64 15.92
C ASP A 94 -31.82 -6.07 15.51
N ILE A 95 -31.72 -6.72 14.35
CA ILE A 95 -30.48 -7.29 13.84
C ILE A 95 -29.80 -6.29 12.90
N SER A 96 -28.65 -5.77 13.33
CA SER A 96 -27.76 -4.95 12.52
C SER A 96 -26.53 -5.74 12.07
N ARG A 97 -26.21 -5.64 10.78
CA ARG A 97 -25.05 -6.27 10.15
C ARG A 97 -24.27 -5.21 9.38
N THR A 98 -23.01 -5.04 9.73
CA THR A 98 -22.10 -4.09 9.07
C THR A 98 -20.94 -4.86 8.48
N PHE A 99 -20.67 -4.64 7.20
CA PHE A 99 -19.52 -5.21 6.49
C PHE A 99 -18.75 -4.05 5.87
N SER A 100 -17.73 -3.57 6.55
CA SER A 100 -16.91 -2.45 6.06
C SER A 100 -15.53 -2.95 5.63
N THR A 101 -15.01 -2.40 4.55
CA THR A 101 -13.66 -2.69 4.07
C THR A 101 -12.96 -1.41 3.69
N ASN A 102 -11.76 -1.22 4.24
CA ASN A 102 -10.88 -0.11 3.90
C ASN A 102 -9.70 -0.65 3.11
N LEU A 103 -9.54 -0.18 1.88
CA LEU A 103 -8.43 -0.50 0.99
C LEU A 103 -7.52 0.73 0.87
N ASN A 104 -6.22 0.53 1.00
CA ASN A 104 -5.22 1.53 0.68
C ASN A 104 -4.14 0.88 -0.18
N ALA A 105 -3.82 1.49 -1.31
CA ALA A 105 -2.74 1.09 -2.17
C ALA A 105 -1.84 2.30 -2.45
N GLY A 106 -0.54 2.06 -2.57
CA GLY A 106 0.42 3.08 -2.96
C GLY A 106 1.50 2.47 -3.82
N VAL A 107 1.86 3.14 -4.92
CA VAL A 107 2.90 2.71 -5.85
C VAL A 107 3.75 3.90 -6.26
N ARG A 108 5.07 3.72 -6.22
CA ARG A 108 6.05 4.72 -6.65
C ARG A 108 6.57 4.36 -8.02
N LEU A 109 5.78 4.66 -9.06
CA LEU A 109 6.06 4.30 -10.46
C LEU A 109 7.48 4.67 -10.91
N THR A 110 7.98 5.83 -10.47
CA THR A 110 9.37 6.26 -10.64
C THR A 110 9.81 7.08 -9.42
N LYS A 111 11.07 7.55 -9.37
CA LYS A 111 11.56 8.44 -8.28
C LYS A 111 10.70 9.68 -8.06
N ASN A 112 10.06 10.18 -9.11
CA ASN A 112 9.33 11.43 -9.11
C ASN A 112 7.82 11.25 -9.21
N TRP A 113 7.31 10.01 -9.26
CA TRP A 113 5.89 9.73 -9.40
C TRP A 113 5.41 8.85 -8.25
N ASN A 114 4.43 9.35 -7.51
CA ASN A 114 3.77 8.62 -6.44
C ASN A 114 2.27 8.56 -6.74
N VAL A 115 1.71 7.37 -6.73
CA VAL A 115 0.27 7.16 -6.93
C VAL A 115 -0.25 6.44 -5.72
N THR A 116 -1.30 6.98 -5.13
CA THR A 116 -2.02 6.36 -4.02
C THR A 116 -3.49 6.25 -4.36
N TYR A 117 -4.08 5.14 -3.96
CA TYR A 117 -5.48 4.84 -4.12
C TYR A 117 -6.05 4.42 -2.78
N ARG A 118 -7.22 4.93 -2.41
CA ARG A 118 -7.93 4.55 -1.20
C ARG A 118 -9.38 4.32 -1.54
N ALA A 119 -9.99 3.32 -0.91
CA ALA A 119 -11.41 3.07 -1.02
C ALA A 119 -11.98 2.55 0.31
N ASN A 120 -13.18 3.00 0.63
CA ASN A 120 -14.02 2.47 1.68
C ASN A 120 -15.25 1.83 1.03
N LEU A 121 -15.46 0.56 1.33
CA LEU A 121 -16.50 -0.27 0.74
C LEU A 121 -17.45 -0.76 1.83
N ASN A 122 -18.74 -0.70 1.56
CA ASN A 122 -19.76 -1.44 2.28
C ASN A 122 -20.05 -2.73 1.50
N LEU A 123 -19.48 -3.85 1.94
CA LEU A 123 -19.62 -5.13 1.24
C LEU A 123 -21.00 -5.76 1.39
N ARG A 124 -21.81 -5.31 2.35
CA ARG A 124 -23.19 -5.78 2.52
C ARG A 124 -24.04 -5.39 1.32
N ASP A 125 -23.97 -4.11 0.96
CA ASP A 125 -24.74 -3.53 -0.13
C ASP A 125 -23.93 -3.49 -1.44
N ARG A 126 -22.67 -3.94 -1.39
CA ARG A 126 -21.69 -3.91 -2.50
C ARG A 126 -21.44 -2.50 -3.03
N GLU A 127 -21.50 -1.53 -2.14
CA GLU A 127 -21.37 -0.12 -2.46
C GLU A 127 -19.98 0.42 -2.12
N ILE A 128 -19.48 1.31 -2.97
CA ILE A 128 -18.30 2.13 -2.69
C ILE A 128 -18.79 3.37 -1.92
N VAL A 129 -18.45 3.45 -0.64
CA VAL A 129 -18.80 4.59 0.23
C VAL A 129 -17.96 5.81 -0.13
N ASP A 130 -16.65 5.61 -0.27
CA ASP A 130 -15.70 6.63 -0.68
C ASP A 130 -14.55 5.99 -1.46
N GLN A 131 -14.04 6.67 -2.46
CA GLN A 131 -12.82 6.33 -3.16
C GLN A 131 -12.07 7.58 -3.58
N ARG A 132 -10.74 7.51 -3.51
CA ARG A 132 -9.86 8.61 -3.87
C ARG A 132 -8.60 8.10 -4.54
N PHE A 133 -8.32 8.70 -5.69
CA PHE A 133 -7.07 8.62 -6.41
C PHE A 133 -6.27 9.87 -6.10
N HIS A 134 -5.00 9.69 -5.77
CA HIS A 134 -4.08 10.80 -5.54
C HIS A 134 -2.76 10.51 -6.24
N VAL A 135 -2.36 11.43 -7.10
CA VAL A 135 -1.16 11.32 -7.92
C VAL A 135 -0.29 12.54 -7.66
N GLU A 136 0.96 12.30 -7.31
CA GLU A 136 1.96 13.35 -7.13
C GLU A 136 3.09 13.15 -8.14
N ARG A 137 3.50 14.26 -8.77
CA ARG A 137 4.67 14.30 -9.64
C ARG A 137 5.62 15.42 -9.25
N ASP A 138 6.90 15.05 -9.12
CA ASP A 138 8.02 15.97 -8.95
C ASP A 138 8.62 16.39 -10.30
N LEU A 139 8.63 17.69 -10.57
CA LEU A 139 9.15 18.33 -11.79
C LEU A 139 10.36 19.23 -11.49
N HIS A 140 11.18 18.88 -10.49
CA HIS A 140 12.34 19.62 -10.02
C HIS A 140 11.98 20.89 -9.23
N CYS A 141 11.57 21.97 -9.89
CA CYS A 141 11.16 23.21 -9.23
C CYS A 141 9.67 23.23 -8.92
N TRP A 142 8.88 22.39 -9.60
CA TRP A 142 7.43 22.35 -9.46
C TRP A 142 6.99 21.01 -8.87
N GLN A 143 5.87 21.04 -8.16
CA GLN A 143 5.17 19.85 -7.69
C GLN A 143 3.75 19.90 -8.24
N LEU A 144 3.36 18.82 -8.89
CA LEU A 144 1.99 18.56 -9.33
C LEU A 144 1.33 17.62 -8.33
N SER A 145 0.12 17.97 -7.91
CA SER A 145 -0.76 17.12 -7.12
C SER A 145 -2.11 17.03 -7.84
N PHE A 146 -2.56 15.81 -8.10
CA PHE A 146 -3.86 15.53 -8.68
C PHE A 146 -4.65 14.64 -7.73
N ASP A 147 -5.73 15.19 -7.19
CA ASP A 147 -6.71 14.48 -6.37
C ASP A 147 -7.97 14.25 -7.18
N TRP A 148 -8.46 13.02 -7.23
CA TRP A 148 -9.72 12.69 -7.88
C TRP A 148 -10.52 11.74 -7.00
N SER A 149 -11.78 12.07 -6.74
CA SER A 149 -12.69 11.26 -5.95
C SER A 149 -13.99 11.09 -6.72
N PRO A 150 -14.15 9.95 -7.43
CA PRO A 150 -15.36 9.62 -8.16
C PRO A 150 -16.36 8.88 -7.26
N ASN A 151 -16.91 9.56 -6.24
CA ASN A 151 -17.91 8.94 -5.38
C ASN A 151 -19.30 8.99 -6.02
N PRO A 152 -20.18 8.02 -5.70
CA PRO A 152 -21.55 8.00 -6.23
C PRO A 152 -22.32 9.29 -5.94
N ASN A 153 -22.18 9.83 -4.72
CA ASN A 153 -22.93 11.01 -4.27
C ASN A 153 -22.31 12.34 -4.67
N PHE A 154 -21.00 12.36 -4.92
CA PHE A 154 -20.29 13.56 -5.33
C PHE A 154 -19.02 13.16 -6.07
N THR A 155 -18.77 13.78 -7.22
CA THR A 155 -17.50 13.61 -7.92
C THR A 155 -16.75 14.93 -7.89
N PHE A 156 -15.51 14.92 -7.42
CA PHE A 156 -14.63 16.07 -7.52
C PHE A 156 -13.25 15.69 -8.03
N TYR A 157 -12.59 16.65 -8.67
CA TYR A 157 -11.16 16.57 -8.88
C TYR A 157 -10.51 17.91 -8.54
N ARG A 158 -9.25 17.85 -8.11
CA ARG A 158 -8.41 19.00 -7.84
C ARG A 158 -7.04 18.75 -8.45
N LEU A 159 -6.66 19.62 -9.37
CA LEU A 159 -5.31 19.72 -9.90
C LEU A 159 -4.63 20.94 -9.27
N GLU A 160 -3.51 20.72 -8.59
CA GLU A 160 -2.67 21.76 -8.02
C GLU A 160 -1.27 21.66 -8.61
N ILE A 161 -0.76 22.79 -9.12
CA ILE A 161 0.65 22.93 -9.51
C ILE A 161 1.23 24.04 -8.65
N ARG A 162 2.30 23.71 -7.90
CA ARG A 162 2.97 24.63 -6.99
C ARG A 162 4.47 24.68 -7.26
N VAL A 163 5.06 25.86 -7.15
CA VAL A 163 6.53 26.04 -7.14
C VAL A 163 7.05 25.68 -5.75
N LYS A 164 8.13 24.90 -5.68
CA LYS A 164 8.71 24.42 -4.41
C LYS A 164 9.55 25.49 -3.71
N GLU A 165 10.21 26.36 -4.46
CA GLU A 165 11.06 27.39 -3.91
C GLU A 165 10.25 28.54 -3.31
N SER A 166 10.62 28.95 -2.10
CA SER A 166 9.97 30.01 -1.33
C SER A 166 10.15 31.41 -1.94
N LEU A 167 11.15 31.61 -2.81
CA LEU A 167 11.48 32.91 -3.39
C LEU A 167 10.55 33.32 -4.54
N LEU A 168 9.79 32.39 -5.14
CA LEU A 168 8.91 32.64 -6.30
C LEU A 168 7.54 31.96 -6.15
N ARG A 169 6.82 32.25 -5.05
CA ARG A 169 5.46 31.73 -4.79
C ARG A 169 4.35 32.35 -5.66
N ASP A 170 4.67 33.20 -6.63
CA ASP A 170 3.70 34.06 -7.33
C ASP A 170 2.87 33.34 -8.41
N LEU A 171 3.06 32.03 -8.61
CA LEU A 171 2.21 31.23 -9.50
C LEU A 171 1.71 29.97 -8.78
N LYS A 172 0.60 30.10 -8.05
CA LYS A 172 -0.20 28.95 -7.59
C LYS A 172 -1.40 28.80 -8.53
N LEU A 173 -1.40 27.75 -9.35
CA LEU A 173 -2.56 27.39 -10.16
C LEU A 173 -3.28 26.22 -9.50
N THR A 174 -4.49 26.48 -8.99
CA THR A 174 -5.39 25.46 -8.45
C THR A 174 -6.64 25.41 -9.32
N LYS A 175 -6.93 24.24 -9.90
CA LYS A 175 -8.20 23.98 -10.59
C LYS A 175 -8.96 22.90 -9.83
N THR A 176 -10.11 23.29 -9.30
CA THR A 176 -11.07 22.38 -8.67
C THR A 176 -12.29 22.33 -9.57
N ALA A 177 -12.87 21.14 -9.78
CA ALA A 177 -14.21 21.04 -10.32
C ALA A 177 -15.06 20.15 -9.42
N ASN A 178 -16.26 20.62 -9.12
CA ASN A 178 -17.28 19.90 -8.38
C ASN A 178 -18.34 19.48 -9.39
N GLY A 179 -18.47 18.18 -9.63
CA GLY A 179 -19.53 17.64 -10.47
C GLY A 179 -20.77 17.40 -9.62
N ASN A 180 -21.72 18.35 -9.61
CA ASN A 180 -23.11 18.03 -9.32
C ASN A 180 -23.65 17.35 -10.58
N ARG A 181 -23.82 16.02 -10.56
CA ARG A 181 -24.51 15.32 -11.65
C ARG A 181 -26.00 15.32 -11.34
N PRO A 182 -26.86 15.90 -12.20
CA PRO A 182 -28.30 15.69 -12.13
C PRO A 182 -28.62 14.43 -12.94
N PHE A 183 -28.83 13.29 -12.29
CA PHE A 183 -29.68 12.21 -12.80
C PHE A 183 -30.28 11.46 -11.62
#